data_AF-A0A058Z0R7-F1
#
_entry.id   AF-A0A058Z0R7-F1
#
_cell.length_a   1.000
_cell.length_b   1.000
_cell.length_c   1.000
_cell.angle_alpha   90.00
_cell.angle_beta   90.00
_cell.angle_gamma   90.00
#
_symmetry.space_group_name_H-M   'P 1'
#
loop_
_entity.id
_entity.type
_entity.pdbx_description
1 polymer ?
#
loop_
_entity_poly.entity_id
_entity_poly.type
_entity_poly.pdbx_seq_one_letter_code
_entity_poly.pdbx_strand_id
1 'polypeptide(L)'
;MDAPPLFGEESRKEKWFQYLAIGALTASTLAAFIMSITSGISQNGIHFGLGIGLLAFLALVLLLWRWYRAGDLDPKFKYFIAVFWLVQLVMVIVGFIYFSYKPTDYNALCPNGFWYQNITLPDTKAARCYSMCKPGFCLDTNVPAPGRCYNCTQTPPPKGSFAGEAVYVSPDQDFDTLLSDI
;
A
#
# COMPACT_ATOMS: atom_id res chain seq x y z
N MET A 1 -18.49 -51.66 -21.50
CA MET A 1 -17.69 -51.74 -20.26
C MET A 1 -17.18 -50.34 -20.03
N ASP A 2 -17.80 -49.61 -19.12
CA ASP A 2 -17.36 -48.27 -18.78
C ASP A 2 -16.03 -48.39 -18.06
N ALA A 3 -14.98 -47.78 -18.62
CA ALA A 3 -13.68 -47.77 -17.98
C ALA A 3 -13.84 -47.15 -16.58
N PRO A 4 -13.34 -47.79 -15.51
CA PRO A 4 -13.39 -47.18 -14.19
C PRO A 4 -12.70 -45.81 -14.27
N PRO A 5 -13.25 -44.77 -13.63
CA PRO A 5 -12.65 -43.45 -13.66
C PRO A 5 -11.19 -43.57 -13.23
N LEU A 6 -10.28 -43.01 -14.04
CA LEU A 6 -8.83 -43.10 -13.86
C LEU A 6 -8.36 -42.52 -12.50
N PHE A 7 -9.26 -41.81 -11.82
CA PHE A 7 -9.11 -41.29 -10.49
C PHE A 7 -10.23 -41.89 -9.64
N GLY A 8 -9.85 -42.53 -8.53
CA GLY A 8 -10.79 -43.19 -7.62
C GLY A 8 -11.99 -42.30 -7.30
N GLU A 9 -13.13 -42.91 -6.97
CA GLU A 9 -14.39 -42.20 -6.74
C GLU A 9 -14.23 -41.07 -5.73
N GLU A 10 -14.06 -39.84 -6.23
CA GLU A 10 -14.08 -38.64 -5.39
C GLU A 10 -15.45 -38.56 -4.73
N SER A 11 -15.43 -38.49 -3.39
CA SER A 11 -16.65 -38.31 -2.60
C SER A 11 -17.36 -37.03 -3.03
N ARG A 12 -18.70 -37.08 -3.09
CA ARG A 12 -19.53 -35.90 -3.39
C ARG A 12 -19.19 -34.71 -2.48
N LYS A 13 -18.83 -34.97 -1.22
CA LYS A 13 -18.42 -33.95 -0.25
C LYS A 13 -17.13 -33.24 -0.64
N GLU A 14 -16.15 -33.99 -1.16
CA GLU A 14 -14.85 -33.47 -1.56
C GLU A 14 -14.97 -32.56 -2.79
N LYS A 15 -15.74 -33.01 -3.79
CA LYS A 15 -16.07 -32.17 -4.95
C LYS A 15 -16.69 -30.84 -4.53
N TRP A 16 -17.65 -30.89 -3.60
CA TRP A 16 -18.32 -29.69 -3.13
C TRP A 16 -17.36 -28.74 -2.40
N PHE A 17 -16.48 -29.26 -1.55
CA PHE A 17 -15.45 -28.48 -0.87
C PHE A 17 -14.48 -27.81 -1.87
N GLN A 18 -14.05 -28.56 -2.90
CA GLN A 18 -13.21 -28.04 -3.97
C GLN A 18 -13.88 -26.87 -4.73
N TYR A 19 -15.16 -27.01 -5.07
CA TYR A 19 -15.92 -25.93 -5.73
C TYR A 19 -16.10 -24.71 -4.84
N LEU A 20 -16.37 -24.91 -3.55
CA LEU A 20 -16.46 -23.79 -2.61
C LEU A 20 -15.12 -23.07 -2.50
N ALA A 21 -14.01 -23.82 -2.40
CA ALA A 21 -12.68 -23.26 -2.32
C ALA A 21 -12.34 -22.43 -3.57
N ILE A 22 -12.66 -22.92 -4.78
CA ILE A 22 -12.33 -22.20 -6.03
C ILE A 22 -13.21 -20.98 -6.21
N GLY A 23 -14.49 -21.10 -5.82
CA GLY A 23 -15.43 -19.99 -5.82
C GLY A 23 -14.96 -18.88 -4.87
N ALA A 24 -14.56 -19.24 -3.65
CA ALA A 24 -14.05 -18.29 -2.67
C ALA A 24 -12.78 -17.58 -3.15
N LEU A 25 -11.82 -18.32 -3.73
CA LEU A 25 -10.58 -17.75 -4.27
C LEU A 25 -10.84 -16.83 -5.48
N THR A 26 -11.77 -17.21 -6.35
CA THR A 26 -12.17 -16.40 -7.50
C THR A 26 -12.84 -15.10 -7.03
N ALA A 27 -13.79 -15.19 -6.09
CA ALA A 27 -14.49 -14.03 -5.55
C ALA A 27 -13.54 -13.06 -4.83
N SER A 28 -12.62 -13.58 -4.01
CA SER A 28 -11.64 -12.74 -3.30
C SER A 28 -10.65 -12.07 -4.26
N THR A 29 -10.21 -12.76 -5.31
CA THR A 29 -9.36 -12.16 -6.36
C THR A 29 -10.10 -11.05 -7.11
N LEU A 30 -11.37 -11.27 -7.47
CA LEU A 30 -12.19 -10.24 -8.12
C LEU A 30 -12.38 -9.01 -7.23
N ALA A 31 -12.61 -9.21 -5.93
CA ALA A 31 -12.69 -8.11 -4.97
C ALA A 31 -11.36 -7.34 -4.88
N ALA A 32 -10.21 -8.03 -4.82
CA ALA A 32 -8.90 -7.38 -4.87
C ALA A 32 -8.65 -6.62 -6.17
N PHE A 33 -9.12 -7.14 -7.31
CA PHE A 33 -9.05 -6.45 -8.60
C PHE A 33 -9.91 -5.18 -8.64
N ILE A 34 -11.13 -5.21 -8.09
CA ILE A 34 -11.98 -4.02 -7.99
C ILE A 34 -11.28 -2.94 -7.14
N MET A 35 -10.66 -3.31 -6.02
CA MET A 35 -9.90 -2.37 -5.19
C MET A 35 -8.66 -1.82 -5.90
N SER A 36 -8.00 -2.65 -6.73
CA SER A 36 -6.89 -2.23 -7.57
C SER A 36 -7.32 -1.14 -8.57
N ILE A 37 -8.50 -1.28 -9.18
CA ILE A 37 -9.04 -0.25 -10.09
C ILE A 37 -9.36 1.04 -9.32
N THR A 38 -10.10 0.95 -8.22
CA THR A 38 -10.52 2.14 -7.46
C THR A 38 -9.33 2.89 -6.88
N SER A 39 -8.27 2.18 -6.47
CA SER A 39 -7.03 2.79 -5.98
C SER A 39 -6.13 3.29 -7.13
N GLY A 40 -6.09 2.58 -8.26
CA GLY A 40 -5.22 2.89 -9.38
C GLY A 40 -5.60 4.13 -10.17
N ILE A 41 -6.91 4.42 -10.28
CA ILE A 41 -7.39 5.65 -10.94
C ILE A 41 -6.92 6.91 -10.17
N SER A 42 -6.75 6.82 -8.84
CA SER A 42 -6.46 7.99 -8.01
C SER A 42 -4.97 8.19 -7.68
N GLN A 43 -4.18 7.11 -7.58
CA GLN A 43 -2.84 7.21 -6.99
C GLN A 43 -1.71 6.93 -7.99
N ASN A 44 -1.72 5.78 -8.67
CA ASN A 44 -0.61 5.32 -9.51
C ASN A 44 -1.03 4.17 -10.43
N GLY A 45 -0.54 4.17 -11.68
CA GLY A 45 -0.77 3.08 -12.65
C GLY A 45 -0.24 1.71 -12.21
N ILE A 46 0.68 1.67 -11.24
CA ILE A 46 1.22 0.43 -10.65
C ILE A 46 0.10 -0.39 -9.98
N HIS A 47 -0.85 0.26 -9.30
CA HIS A 47 -1.96 -0.46 -8.66
C HIS A 47 -2.79 -1.22 -9.69
N PHE A 48 -3.05 -0.61 -10.86
CA PHE A 48 -3.78 -1.24 -11.95
C PHE A 48 -3.02 -2.43 -12.55
N GLY A 49 -1.70 -2.28 -12.77
CA GLY A 49 -0.83 -3.37 -13.23
C GLY A 49 -0.85 -4.59 -12.28
N LEU A 50 -0.80 -4.35 -10.97
CA LEU A 50 -0.91 -5.42 -9.96
C LEU A 50 -2.27 -6.14 -10.02
N GLY A 51 -3.36 -5.41 -10.25
CA GLY A 51 -4.69 -6.00 -10.42
C GLY A 51 -4.77 -6.91 -11.66
N ILE A 52 -4.24 -6.46 -12.80
CA ILE A 52 -4.17 -7.28 -14.02
C ILE A 52 -3.33 -8.54 -13.75
N GLY A 53 -2.20 -8.42 -13.05
CA GLY A 53 -1.36 -9.54 -12.66
C GLY A 53 -2.11 -10.59 -11.83
N LEU A 54 -2.92 -10.16 -10.85
CA LEU A 54 -3.76 -11.04 -10.04
C LEU A 54 -4.80 -11.80 -10.88
N LEU A 55 -5.43 -11.13 -11.85
CA LEU A 55 -6.38 -11.78 -12.76
C LEU A 55 -5.70 -12.77 -13.72
N ALA A 56 -4.53 -12.40 -14.26
CA ALA A 56 -3.76 -13.29 -15.12
C ALA A 56 -3.33 -14.56 -14.37
N PHE A 57 -2.86 -14.43 -13.13
CA PHE A 57 -2.50 -15.58 -12.31
C PHE A 57 -3.72 -16.43 -11.94
N LEU A 58 -4.87 -15.81 -11.60
CA LEU A 58 -6.12 -16.54 -11.41
C LEU A 58 -6.53 -17.32 -12.66
N ALA A 59 -6.42 -16.73 -13.85
CA ALA A 59 -6.74 -17.41 -15.10
C ALA A 59 -5.85 -18.65 -15.32
N LEU A 60 -4.55 -18.58 -14.98
CA LEU A 60 -3.65 -19.73 -15.00
C LEU A 60 -4.07 -20.81 -14.00
N VAL A 61 -4.45 -20.44 -12.78
CA VAL A 61 -4.96 -21.37 -11.75
C VAL A 61 -6.24 -22.06 -12.22
N LEU A 62 -7.17 -21.32 -12.80
CA LEU A 62 -8.43 -21.86 -13.34
C LEU A 62 -8.19 -22.77 -14.54
N LEU A 63 -7.22 -22.46 -15.41
CA LEU A 63 -6.84 -23.30 -16.53
C LEU A 63 -6.24 -24.64 -16.05
N LEU A 64 -5.32 -24.58 -15.08
CA LEU A 64 -4.77 -25.78 -14.44
C LEU A 64 -5.85 -26.63 -13.77
N TRP A 65 -6.79 -25.97 -13.07
CA TRP A 65 -7.93 -26.63 -12.47
C TRP A 65 -8.79 -27.33 -13.53
N ARG A 66 -9.05 -26.67 -14.67
CA ARG A 66 -9.83 -27.24 -15.77
C ARG A 66 -9.15 -28.48 -16.35
N TRP A 67 -7.85 -28.42 -16.63
CA TRP A 67 -7.08 -29.56 -17.13
C TRP A 67 -7.04 -30.71 -16.13
N TYR A 68 -6.95 -30.41 -14.83
CA TYR A 68 -7.02 -31.42 -13.78
C TYR A 68 -8.36 -32.14 -13.77
N ARG A 69 -9.47 -31.39 -13.88
CA ARG A 69 -10.82 -31.96 -13.93
C ARG A 69 -11.11 -32.74 -15.23
N ALA A 70 -10.45 -32.38 -16.33
CA ALA A 70 -10.55 -33.09 -17.61
C ALA A 70 -9.76 -34.41 -17.60
N GLY A 71 -8.88 -34.63 -16.62
CA GLY A 71 -7.97 -35.77 -16.58
C GLY A 71 -6.75 -35.62 -17.51
N ASP A 72 -6.51 -34.42 -18.04
CA ASP A 72 -5.34 -34.11 -18.89
C ASP A 72 -4.04 -34.02 -18.06
N LEU A 73 -4.16 -33.78 -16.76
CA LEU A 73 -3.04 -33.69 -15.82
C LEU A 73 -2.88 -34.99 -15.02
N ASP A 74 -1.64 -35.49 -14.99
CA ASP A 74 -1.25 -36.61 -14.14
C ASP A 74 -1.49 -36.26 -12.65
N PRO A 75 -2.05 -37.19 -11.85
CA PRO A 75 -2.43 -36.95 -10.45
C PRO A 75 -1.25 -36.54 -9.56
N LYS A 76 0.01 -36.79 -9.97
CA LYS A 76 1.19 -36.27 -9.26
C LYS A 76 1.25 -34.74 -9.20
N PHE A 77 0.60 -34.04 -10.14
CA PHE A 77 0.54 -32.58 -10.19
C PHE A 77 -0.48 -31.98 -9.22
N LYS A 78 -1.25 -32.78 -8.47
CA LYS A 78 -2.23 -32.26 -7.48
C LYS A 78 -1.58 -31.34 -6.44
N TYR A 79 -0.36 -31.67 -6.00
CA TYR A 79 0.39 -30.85 -5.05
C TYR A 79 0.86 -29.55 -5.69
N PHE A 80 1.19 -29.58 -6.98
CA PHE A 80 1.56 -28.38 -7.73
C PHE A 80 0.37 -27.42 -7.83
N ILE A 81 -0.82 -27.93 -8.18
CA ILE A 81 -2.05 -27.12 -8.21
C ILE A 81 -2.34 -26.53 -6.82
N ALA A 82 -2.22 -27.33 -5.76
CA ALA A 82 -2.42 -26.86 -4.39
C ALA A 82 -1.44 -25.73 -3.99
N VAL A 83 -0.17 -25.82 -4.41
CA VAL A 83 0.82 -24.76 -4.20
C VAL A 83 0.45 -23.49 -4.97
N PHE A 84 0.02 -23.60 -6.23
CA PHE A 84 -0.43 -22.44 -7.02
C PHE A 84 -1.64 -21.75 -6.39
N TRP A 85 -2.58 -22.52 -5.85
CA TRP A 85 -3.70 -22.00 -5.10
C TRP A 85 -3.27 -21.27 -3.82
N LEU A 86 -2.35 -21.85 -3.06
CA LEU A 86 -1.82 -21.21 -1.86
C LEU A 86 -1.09 -19.91 -2.19
N VAL A 87 -0.28 -19.89 -3.25
CA VAL A 87 0.39 -18.69 -3.74
C VAL A 87 -0.62 -17.63 -4.16
N GLN A 88 -1.66 -18.00 -4.91
CA GLN A 88 -2.73 -17.05 -5.27
C GLN A 88 -3.43 -16.50 -4.03
N LEU A 89 -3.73 -17.33 -3.04
CA LEU A 89 -4.34 -16.90 -1.78
C LEU A 89 -3.46 -15.86 -1.07
N VAL A 90 -2.15 -16.13 -0.95
CA VAL A 90 -1.19 -15.20 -0.34
C VAL A 90 -1.12 -13.89 -1.13
N MET A 91 -1.06 -13.96 -2.47
CA MET A 91 -1.04 -12.78 -3.34
C MET A 91 -2.31 -11.93 -3.17
N VAL A 92 -3.48 -12.56 -3.02
CA VAL A 92 -4.73 -11.88 -2.74
C VAL A 92 -4.67 -11.18 -1.38
N ILE A 93 -4.23 -11.86 -0.31
CA ILE A 93 -4.09 -11.27 1.04
C ILE A 93 -3.14 -10.06 1.02
N VAL A 94 -1.98 -10.21 0.38
CA VAL A 94 -1.01 -9.12 0.21
C VAL A 94 -1.63 -7.96 -0.58
N GLY A 95 -2.36 -8.26 -1.65
CA GLY A 95 -3.11 -7.26 -2.42
C GLY A 95 -4.14 -6.52 -1.56
N PHE A 96 -4.91 -7.23 -0.74
CA PHE A 96 -5.87 -6.60 0.19
C PHE A 96 -5.18 -5.64 1.16
N ILE A 97 -4.09 -6.07 1.79
CA ILE A 97 -3.32 -5.23 2.71
C ILE A 97 -2.77 -4.01 1.97
N TYR A 98 -2.18 -4.21 0.79
CA TYR A 98 -1.58 -3.15 0.00
C TYR A 98 -2.60 -2.12 -0.48
N PHE A 99 -3.77 -2.54 -0.99
CA PHE A 99 -4.80 -1.61 -1.45
C PHE A 99 -5.58 -0.95 -0.29
N SER A 100 -5.65 -1.59 0.87
CA SER A 100 -6.27 -0.99 2.07
C SER A 100 -5.35 0.00 2.76
N TYR A 101 -4.04 -0.09 2.56
CA TYR A 101 -3.08 0.81 3.15
C TYR A 101 -3.18 2.17 2.46
N LYS A 102 -3.90 3.10 3.09
CA LYS A 102 -3.86 4.51 2.74
C LYS A 102 -2.70 5.14 3.51
N PRO A 103 -1.63 5.62 2.84
CA PRO A 103 -0.67 6.44 3.55
C PRO A 103 -1.42 7.61 4.16
N THR A 104 -1.18 7.89 5.44
CA THR A 104 -1.75 9.07 6.08
C THR A 104 -1.29 10.27 5.27
N ASP A 105 -2.24 11.05 4.74
CA ASP A 105 -1.89 12.28 4.06
C ASP A 105 -1.40 13.26 5.11
N TYR A 106 -0.08 13.27 5.30
CA TYR A 106 0.54 14.13 6.28
C TYR A 106 0.48 15.61 5.89
N ASN A 107 0.18 15.92 4.62
CA ASN A 107 -0.09 17.28 4.19
C ASN A 107 -1.49 17.73 4.63
N ALA A 108 -2.45 16.82 4.78
CA ALA A 108 -3.78 17.13 5.33
C ALA A 108 -3.77 17.36 6.86
N LEU A 109 -2.73 16.86 7.55
CA LEU A 109 -2.54 17.05 8.98
C LEU A 109 -1.93 18.42 9.34
N CYS A 110 -1.34 19.10 8.35
CA CYS A 110 -0.64 20.35 8.56
C CYS A 110 -1.37 21.49 7.82
N PRO A 111 -1.76 22.59 8.51
CA PRO A 111 -2.36 23.76 7.86
C PRO A 111 -1.48 24.29 6.71
N ASN A 112 -2.09 25.04 5.79
CA ASN A 112 -1.41 25.61 4.61
C ASN A 112 -0.06 26.25 4.98
N GLY A 113 1.02 25.80 4.35
CA GLY A 113 2.37 26.34 4.58
C GLY A 113 3.20 25.60 5.62
N PHE A 114 2.87 24.34 5.92
CA PHE A 114 3.69 23.48 6.77
C PHE A 114 3.97 22.13 6.09
N TRP A 115 5.18 21.60 6.25
CA TRP A 115 5.55 20.26 5.79
C TRP A 115 5.61 19.29 6.96
N TYR A 116 5.22 18.05 6.71
CA TYR A 116 5.42 16.96 7.67
C TYR A 116 6.81 16.35 7.51
N GLN A 117 7.58 16.28 8.60
CA GLN A 117 8.79 15.48 8.65
C GLN A 117 8.55 14.30 9.60
N ASN A 118 8.60 13.09 9.05
CA ASN A 118 8.57 11.86 9.84
C ASN A 118 9.93 11.65 10.52
N ILE A 119 10.21 12.46 11.55
CA ILE A 119 11.34 12.15 12.43
C ILE A 119 10.82 11.09 13.39
N THR A 120 11.32 9.86 13.23
CA THR A 120 11.15 8.77 14.20
C THR A 120 11.89 9.12 15.49
N LEU A 121 11.35 10.07 16.25
CA LEU A 121 11.77 10.32 17.62
C LEU A 121 11.23 9.18 18.51
N PRO A 122 12.04 8.63 19.42
CA PRO A 122 11.70 7.41 20.16
C PRO A 122 10.42 7.46 21.02
N ASP A 123 9.85 8.64 21.29
CA ASP A 123 8.94 8.77 22.43
C ASP A 123 7.68 9.64 22.23
N THR A 124 7.42 10.18 21.03
CA THR A 124 6.16 10.93 20.81
C THR A 124 5.57 10.65 19.44
N LYS A 125 4.43 9.93 19.41
CA LYS A 125 3.55 9.78 18.23
C LYS A 125 2.83 11.10 17.86
N ALA A 126 3.39 12.25 18.19
CA ALA A 126 2.84 13.54 17.81
C ALA A 126 3.36 13.86 16.41
N ALA A 127 2.46 13.92 15.42
CA ALA A 127 2.77 14.52 14.14
C ALA A 127 3.17 15.98 14.37
N ARG A 128 4.40 16.36 14.02
CA ARG A 128 4.87 17.75 14.10
C ARG A 128 4.84 18.35 12.70
N CYS A 129 4.17 19.49 12.57
CA CYS A 129 4.15 20.30 11.37
C CYS A 129 5.28 21.34 11.43
N TYR A 130 6.11 21.41 10.40
CA TYR A 130 7.20 22.38 10.31
C TYR A 130 6.85 23.48 9.32
N SER A 131 7.02 24.75 9.69
CA SER A 131 6.72 25.87 8.79
C SER A 131 7.60 25.82 7.55
N MET A 132 7.03 26.13 6.38
CA MET A 132 7.85 26.33 5.18
C MET A 132 8.72 27.58 5.37
N CYS A 133 9.98 27.50 4.97
CA CYS A 133 10.77 28.70 4.75
C CYS A 133 10.09 29.56 3.67
N LYS A 134 10.14 30.89 3.84
CA LYS A 134 9.64 31.84 2.82
C LYS A 134 10.33 31.56 1.47
N PRO A 135 9.66 31.84 0.32
CA PRO A 135 10.30 31.73 -0.99
C PRO A 135 11.67 32.44 -1.01
N GLY A 136 12.71 31.75 -1.50
CA GLY A 136 14.10 32.22 -1.47
C GLY A 136 14.91 31.80 -0.23
N PHE A 137 14.28 31.14 0.73
CA PHE A 137 14.94 30.56 1.91
C PHE A 137 14.88 29.02 1.91
N CYS A 138 15.96 28.41 2.38
CA CYS A 138 16.20 26.97 2.44
C CYS A 138 16.24 26.54 3.91
N LEU A 139 15.76 25.32 4.21
CA LEU A 139 15.79 24.76 5.56
C LEU A 139 17.18 24.19 5.87
N ASP A 140 17.77 24.61 6.98
CA ASP A 140 19.00 24.04 7.54
C ASP A 140 18.65 22.78 8.35
N THR A 141 18.98 21.62 7.79
CA THR A 141 18.79 20.31 8.42
C THR A 141 19.90 19.97 9.42
N ASN A 142 20.95 20.79 9.54
CA ASN A 142 22.02 20.58 10.51
C ASN A 142 21.65 21.09 11.91
N VAL A 143 20.61 21.92 12.01
CA VAL A 143 20.07 22.38 13.29
C VAL A 143 18.96 21.41 13.73
N PRO A 144 18.89 21.02 15.01
CA PRO A 144 17.77 20.24 15.52
C PRO A 144 16.44 20.89 15.15
N ALA A 145 15.39 20.07 15.00
CA ALA A 145 14.01 20.53 14.87
C ALA A 145 13.79 21.74 15.80
N PRO A 146 13.19 22.85 15.30
CA PRO A 146 12.38 22.97 14.07
C PRO A 146 13.19 23.23 12.80
N GLY A 147 14.52 23.16 12.86
CA GLY A 147 15.39 23.64 11.80
C GLY A 147 15.43 25.17 11.74
N ARG A 148 16.28 25.74 10.89
CA ARG A 148 16.34 27.19 10.66
C ARG A 148 16.30 27.49 9.17
N CYS A 149 15.63 28.57 8.78
CA CYS A 149 15.61 29.02 7.39
C CYS A 149 16.79 29.96 7.11
N TYR A 150 17.54 29.71 6.06
CA TYR A 150 18.63 30.57 5.57
C TYR A 150 18.42 30.92 4.09
N ASN A 151 19.01 32.00 3.60
CA ASN A 151 18.83 32.40 2.20
C ASN A 151 19.50 31.39 1.27
N CYS A 152 18.75 30.77 0.35
CA CYS A 152 19.25 29.72 -0.54
C CYS A 152 20.40 30.17 -1.45
N THR A 153 20.50 31.47 -1.72
CA THR A 153 21.57 32.04 -2.58
C THR A 153 22.91 32.12 -1.87
N GLN A 154 22.94 31.98 -0.55
CA GLN A 154 24.17 32.01 0.23
C GLN A 154 24.79 30.60 0.28
N THR A 155 25.87 30.42 -0.46
CA THR A 155 26.77 29.26 -0.32
C THR A 155 28.15 29.74 0.12
N PRO A 156 28.73 29.19 1.21
CA PRO A 156 28.13 28.27 2.21
C PRO A 156 27.13 29.00 3.14
N PRO A 157 26.23 28.28 3.83
CA PRO A 157 25.35 28.89 4.83
C PRO A 157 26.21 29.61 5.88
N PRO A 158 26.01 30.92 6.13
CA PRO A 158 26.87 31.63 7.07
C PRO A 158 26.61 31.10 8.48
N LYS A 159 27.68 30.75 9.19
CA LYS A 159 27.62 30.50 10.64
C LYS A 159 27.14 31.77 11.34
N GLY A 160 25.84 31.88 11.61
CA GLY A 160 25.29 32.91 12.49
C GLY A 160 24.43 34.02 11.86
N SER A 161 24.11 33.99 10.56
CA SER A 161 23.19 34.98 9.97
C SER A 161 21.77 34.41 9.87
N PHE A 162 20.89 34.82 10.78
CA PHE A 162 19.53 34.30 10.89
C PHE A 162 18.53 35.35 10.39
N ALA A 163 17.61 34.93 9.51
CA ALA A 163 16.53 35.79 9.00
C ALA A 163 15.17 35.52 9.65
N GLY A 164 15.12 34.67 10.67
CA GLY A 164 13.91 34.36 11.42
C GLY A 164 14.04 33.05 12.19
N GLU A 165 13.40 33.00 13.35
CA GLU A 165 13.25 31.79 14.15
C GLU A 165 12.07 30.99 13.57
N ALA A 166 12.25 29.68 13.32
CA ALA A 166 11.14 28.84 12.89
C ALA A 166 10.21 28.65 14.09
N VAL A 167 9.02 29.24 14.01
CA VAL A 167 8.01 29.16 15.08
C VAL A 167 7.40 27.76 15.09
N TYR A 168 7.41 27.13 16.27
CA TYR A 168 6.68 25.91 16.52
C TYR A 168 5.21 26.22 16.73
N VAL A 169 4.33 25.57 15.97
CA VAL A 169 2.89 25.57 16.24
C VAL A 169 2.53 24.19 16.76
N SER A 170 2.15 24.11 18.04
CA SER A 170 1.58 22.88 18.59
C SER A 170 0.23 22.60 17.92
N PRO A 171 -0.13 21.33 17.61
CA PRO A 171 -1.42 21.00 17.02
C PRO A 171 -2.63 21.46 17.85
N ASP A 172 -2.42 21.72 19.14
CA ASP A 172 -3.46 22.14 20.10
C ASP A 172 -3.58 23.66 20.25
N GLN A 173 -2.74 24.47 19.59
CA GLN A 173 -2.83 25.93 19.65
C GLN A 173 -3.69 26.48 18.50
N ASP A 174 -4.68 27.28 18.89
CA ASP A 174 -5.62 27.94 17.99
C ASP A 174 -4.86 28.90 17.04
N PHE A 175 -5.00 28.68 15.73
CA PHE A 175 -4.17 29.31 14.70
C PHE A 175 -4.38 30.84 14.66
N ASP A 176 -5.56 31.30 15.06
CA ASP A 176 -5.94 32.71 15.09
C ASP A 176 -5.17 33.53 16.13
N THR A 177 -4.64 32.90 17.19
CA THR A 177 -3.86 33.60 18.22
C THR A 177 -2.40 33.81 17.83
N LEU A 178 -1.88 33.02 16.89
CA LEU A 178 -0.49 33.12 16.42
C LEU A 178 -0.30 34.15 15.31
N LEU A 179 -1.35 34.43 14.52
CA LEU A 179 -1.33 35.46 13.48
C LEU A 179 -1.41 36.89 14.02
N SER A 180 -1.83 37.10 15.27
CA SER A 180 -1.87 38.43 15.89
C SER A 180 -0.52 38.91 16.43
N ASP A 181 0.45 38.00 16.59
CA ASP A 181 1.75 38.26 17.21
C ASP A 181 2.92 38.35 16.20
N ILE A 182 2.63 38.24 14.89
CA ILE A 182 3.58 38.41 13.77
C ILE A 182 3.23 39.67 12.98
#